data_AF-A0A9W9DR37-F1
#
_entry.id   AF-A0A9W9DR37-F1
#
_cell.length_a   1.000
_cell.length_b   1.000
_cell.length_c   1.000
_cell.angle_alpha   90.00
_cell.angle_beta   90.00
_cell.angle_gamma   90.00
#
_symmetry.space_group_name_H-M   'P 1'
#
loop_
_entity.id
_entity.type
_entity.pdbx_description
1 polymer ?
#
loop_
_entity_poly.entity_id
_entity_poly.type
_entity_poly.pdbx_seq_one_letter_code
_entity_poly.pdbx_strand_id
1 'polypeptide(L)'
;GSLPTRHWFDKHLFSVLSSDYGGHSVRARSATFFASLRVSESVTQAMGHWSSDVWKIYVHDHPTVRAELQLASLHASLNCGI
;
A
#
# COMPACT_ATOMS: atom_id res chain seq x y z
N GLY A 1 -4.57 0.75 30.38
CA GLY A 1 -5.42 0.16 29.34
C GLY A 1 -4.69 -1.01 28.73
N SER A 2 -5.38 -2.11 28.42
CA SER A 2 -4.80 -3.26 27.72
C SER A 2 -4.68 -2.98 26.22
N LEU A 3 -3.58 -3.39 25.60
CA LEU A 3 -3.45 -3.33 24.14
C LEU A 3 -4.53 -4.21 23.50
N PRO A 4 -5.23 -3.73 22.47
CA PRO A 4 -6.21 -4.54 21.76
C PRO A 4 -5.55 -5.77 21.13
N THR A 5 -6.19 -6.92 21.27
CA THR A 5 -5.73 -8.16 20.64
C THR A 5 -6.06 -8.15 19.15
N ARG A 6 -5.42 -9.04 18.39
CA ARG A 6 -5.78 -9.26 16.97
C ARG A 6 -7.26 -9.60 16.81
N HIS A 7 -7.81 -10.42 17.71
CA HIS A 7 -9.24 -10.76 17.72
C HIS A 7 -10.13 -9.54 17.95
N TRP A 8 -9.76 -8.66 18.88
CA TRP A 8 -10.45 -7.38 19.07
C TRP A 8 -10.44 -6.58 17.76
N PHE A 9 -9.29 -6.44 17.12
CA PHE A 9 -9.16 -5.68 15.87
C PHE A 9 -10.02 -6.27 14.75
N ASP A 10 -9.92 -7.57 14.49
CA ASP A 10 -10.68 -8.25 13.44
C ASP A 10 -12.20 -8.14 13.69
N LYS A 11 -12.64 -8.28 14.94
CA LYS A 11 -14.06 -8.09 15.31
C LYS A 11 -14.57 -6.70 14.95
N HIS A 12 -13.77 -5.67 15.18
CA HIS A 12 -14.17 -4.29 14.86
C HIS A 12 -14.07 -4.03 13.35
N LEU A 13 -13.03 -4.51 12.68
CA LEU A 13 -12.86 -4.36 11.24
C LEU A 13 -14.01 -5.02 10.47
N PHE A 14 -14.40 -6.23 10.86
CA PHE A 14 -15.48 -6.98 10.20
C PHE A 14 -16.88 -6.57 10.64
N SER A 15 -17.00 -5.65 11.61
CA SER A 15 -18.28 -5.01 11.90
C SER A 15 -18.69 -4.00 10.83
N VAL A 16 -17.72 -3.52 10.04
CA VAL A 16 -17.93 -2.50 8.99
C VAL A 16 -17.60 -3.00 7.58
N LEU A 17 -16.79 -4.05 7.45
CA LEU A 17 -16.38 -4.65 6.18
C LEU A 17 -16.68 -6.16 6.16
N SER A 18 -16.86 -6.76 4.97
CA SER A 18 -16.97 -8.23 4.85
C SER A 18 -15.73 -8.90 5.44
N SER A 19 -15.87 -10.12 5.99
CA SER A 19 -14.77 -10.98 6.43
C SER A 19 -13.75 -11.27 5.33
N ASP A 20 -14.13 -11.09 4.07
CA ASP A 20 -13.23 -11.22 2.92
C ASP A 20 -12.18 -10.10 2.89
N TYR A 21 -12.43 -8.97 3.57
CA TYR A 21 -11.52 -7.84 3.67
C TYR A 21 -10.55 -8.00 4.85
N GLY A 22 -9.62 -8.94 4.74
CA GLY A 22 -8.55 -9.11 5.75
C GLY A 22 -7.42 -8.08 5.63
N GLY A 23 -6.47 -8.12 6.58
CA GLY A 23 -5.32 -7.19 6.60
C GLY A 23 -4.47 -7.15 5.31
N HIS A 24 -4.40 -8.26 4.56
CA HIS A 24 -3.73 -8.28 3.26
C HIS A 24 -4.49 -7.49 2.18
N SER A 25 -5.81 -7.55 2.16
CA SER A 25 -6.64 -6.80 1.21
C SER A 25 -6.54 -5.30 1.43
N VAL A 26 -6.49 -4.87 2.70
CA VAL A 26 -6.30 -3.47 3.09
C VAL A 26 -4.91 -3.00 2.67
N ARG A 27 -3.86 -3.80 2.93
CA ARG A 27 -2.50 -3.50 2.47
C ARG A 27 -2.42 -3.40 0.94
N ALA A 28 -3.07 -4.31 0.21
CA ALA A 28 -3.13 -4.30 -1.25
C ALA A 28 -3.79 -3.03 -1.79
N ARG A 29 -4.98 -2.71 -1.26
CA ARG A 29 -5.73 -1.54 -1.68
C ARG A 29 -5.00 -0.24 -1.36
N SER A 30 -4.43 -0.12 -0.16
CA SER A 30 -3.66 1.07 0.23
C SER A 30 -2.40 1.24 -0.61
N ALA A 31 -1.63 0.17 -0.85
CA ALA A 31 -0.45 0.22 -1.74
C ALA A 31 -0.83 0.73 -3.14
N THR A 32 -1.90 0.19 -3.69
CA THR A 32 -2.41 0.56 -5.02
C THR A 32 -2.91 2.00 -5.06
N PHE A 33 -3.61 2.45 -4.02
CA PHE A 33 -4.10 3.83 -3.90
C PHE A 33 -2.95 4.84 -3.84
N PHE A 34 -1.95 4.61 -3.00
CA PHE A 34 -0.78 5.49 -2.90
C PHE A 34 0.03 5.53 -4.20
N ALA A 35 0.20 4.38 -4.85
CA ALA A 35 0.82 4.31 -6.18
C ALA A 35 0.05 5.14 -7.22
N SER A 36 -1.29 5.06 -7.25
CA SER A 36 -2.11 5.85 -8.17
C SER A 36 -2.02 7.36 -7.95
N LEU A 37 -1.74 7.78 -6.71
CA LEU A 37 -1.52 9.18 -6.36
C LEU A 37 -0.08 9.64 -6.58
N ARG A 38 0.79 8.76 -7.11
CA ARG A 38 2.22 9.03 -7.32
C ARG A 38 2.94 9.46 -6.04
N VAL A 39 2.47 8.94 -4.90
CA VAL A 39 3.15 9.13 -3.61
C VAL A 39 4.53 8.49 -3.71
N SER A 40 5.56 9.16 -3.18
CA SER A 40 6.92 8.63 -3.24
C SER A 40 7.02 7.28 -2.52
N GLU A 41 8.01 6.48 -2.90
CA GLU A 41 8.23 5.16 -2.30
C GLU A 41 8.47 5.26 -0.79
N SER A 42 9.27 6.23 -0.33
CA SER A 42 9.54 6.45 1.09
C SER A 42 8.28 6.79 1.90
N VAL A 43 7.38 7.61 1.33
CA VAL A 43 6.11 7.96 1.98
C VAL A 43 5.15 6.77 1.95
N THR A 44 5.10 6.02 0.85
CA THR A 44 4.28 4.80 0.75
C THR A 44 4.72 3.75 1.77
N GLN A 45 6.02 3.54 1.94
CA GLN A 45 6.61 2.66 2.94
C GLN A 45 6.27 3.11 4.36
N ALA A 46 6.44 4.41 4.66
CA ALA A 46 6.08 4.97 5.96
C ALA A 46 4.58 4.83 6.26
N MET A 47 3.70 5.09 5.28
CA MET A 47 2.26 4.99 5.45
C MET A 47 1.77 3.54 5.63
N GLY A 48 2.39 2.57 4.96
CA GLY A 48 2.03 1.15 5.06
C GLY A 48 2.79 0.37 6.14
N HIS A 49 3.70 1.03 6.87
CA HIS A 49 4.66 0.40 7.77
C HIS A 49 5.41 -0.77 7.10
N TRP A 50 5.89 -0.56 5.87
CA TRP A 50 6.73 -1.51 5.16
C TRP A 50 8.19 -1.12 5.35
N SER A 51 9.02 -2.08 5.75
CA SER A 51 10.46 -1.88 5.98
C SER A 51 11.31 -1.94 4.71
N SER A 52 10.69 -2.22 3.56
CA SER A 52 11.35 -2.38 2.26
C SER A 52 10.33 -2.33 1.12
N ASP A 53 10.81 -2.61 -0.10
CA ASP A 53 10.08 -2.75 -1.35
C ASP A 53 9.00 -3.84 -1.36
N VAL A 54 8.79 -4.57 -0.25
CA VAL A 54 7.72 -5.57 -0.08
C VAL A 54 6.34 -5.00 -0.43
N TRP A 55 6.12 -3.70 -0.28
CA TRP A 55 4.87 -3.05 -0.68
C TRP A 55 4.53 -3.19 -2.18
N LYS A 56 5.53 -3.40 -3.05
CA LYS A 56 5.33 -3.57 -4.50
C LYS A 56 4.51 -4.82 -4.83
N ILE A 57 4.59 -5.88 -4.00
CA ILE A 57 3.78 -7.11 -4.20
C ILE A 57 2.29 -6.87 -3.93
N TYR A 58 1.96 -5.81 -3.21
CA TYR A 58 0.60 -5.43 -2.85
C TYR A 58 -0.04 -4.51 -3.89
N VAL A 59 0.74 -4.00 -4.86
CA VAL A 59 0.18 -3.27 -5.99
C VAL A 59 -0.49 -4.28 -6.92
N HIS A 60 -1.80 -4.19 -7.07
CA HIS A 60 -2.50 -5.04 -8.03
C HIS A 60 -2.00 -4.77 -9.44
N ASP A 61 -1.82 -5.84 -10.22
CA ASP A 61 -1.37 -5.79 -11.60
C ASP A 61 -2.43 -5.25 -12.55
N HIS A 62 -2.83 -4.00 -12.32
CA HIS A 62 -3.69 -3.24 -13.19
C HIS A 62 -2.78 -2.50 -14.18
N PRO A 63 -2.96 -2.67 -15.51
CA PRO A 63 -2.03 -2.15 -16.51
C PRO A 63 -1.83 -0.63 -16.39
N THR A 64 -2.88 0.11 -16.01
CA THR A 64 -2.79 1.54 -15.71
C THR A 64 -1.90 1.82 -14.51
N VAL A 65 -2.02 1.09 -13.41
CA VAL A 65 -1.21 1.33 -12.21
C VAL A 65 0.25 0.97 -12.46
N ARG A 66 0.52 -0.12 -13.20
CA ARG A 66 1.86 -0.49 -13.64
C ARG A 66 2.49 0.60 -14.53
N ALA A 67 1.74 1.14 -15.50
CA ALA A 67 2.21 2.21 -16.37
C ALA A 67 2.51 3.51 -15.59
N GLU A 68 1.64 3.88 -14.65
CA GLU A 68 1.85 5.04 -13.79
C GLU A 68 3.07 4.89 -12.87
N LEU A 69 3.30 3.69 -12.32
CA LEU A 69 4.49 3.38 -11.54
C LEU A 69 5.78 3.46 -12.37
N GLN A 70 5.77 2.94 -13.60
CA GLN A 70 6.91 3.03 -14.53
C GLN A 70 7.20 4.49 -14.92
N LEU A 71 6.16 5.30 -15.15
CA LEU A 71 6.30 6.72 -15.42
C LEU A 71 6.90 7.45 -14.20
N ALA A 72 6.40 7.15 -13.00
CA ALA A 72 6.92 7.72 -11.76
C ALA A 72 8.39 7.37 -11.53
N SER A 73 8.81 6.13 -11.82
CA SER A 73 10.22 5.74 -11.71
C SER A 73 11.11 6.49 -12.71
N LEU A 74 10.64 6.70 -13.94
CA LEU A 74 11.36 7.48 -14.96
C LEU A 74 11.51 8.95 -14.54
N HIS A 75 10.47 9.55 -13.98
CA HIS A 75 10.53 10.91 -13.46
C HIS A 75 11.48 11.03 -12.26
N ALA A 76 11.48 10.04 -11.37
CA ALA A 76 12.41 10.00 -10.24
C ALA A 76 13.87 9.88 -10.70
N SER A 77 14.17 9.04 -11.71
CA SER A 77 15.52 8.93 -12.26
C SER A 77 15.99 10.20 -12.96
N LEU A 78 15.11 10.86 -13.71
CA LEU A 78 15.42 12.12 -14.39
C LEU A 78 15.69 13.26 -13.40
N ASN A 79 14.97 13.28 -12.27
CA ASN A 79 15.15 14.28 -11.22
C ASN A 79 16.33 14.00 -10.28
N CYS A 80 16.94 12.80 -10.33
CA CYS A 80 18.05 12.42 -9.46
C CYS A 80 19.44 12.52 -10.11
N GLY A 81 19.54 12.80 -11.42
CA GLY A 81 20.80 13.13 -12.09
C GLY A 81 21.96 12.17 -11.82
N ILE A 82 21.91 10.97 -12.40
CA ILE A 82 23.11 10.21 -12.82
C ILE A 82 23.08 10.15 -14.34
#